data_AF-A0A263DSV3-F1
#
_entry.id   AF-A0A263DSV3-F1
#
_cell.length_a   1.000
_cell.length_b   1.000
_cell.length_c   1.000
_cell.angle_alpha   90.00
_cell.angle_beta   90.00
_cell.angle_gamma   90.00
#
_symmetry.space_group_name_H-M   'P 1'
#
loop_
_entity.id
_entity.type
_entity.pdbx_description
1 polymer ?
#
loop_
_entity_poly.entity_id
_entity_poly.type
_entity_poly.pdbx_seq_one_letter_code
_entity_poly.pdbx_strand_id
1 'polypeptide(L)'
;MAELAAVHSELDRIADAFPVNRDEFMPTRLGNILRRYEWTVGSAYNIDPIVSVPYLISVSDPADVEYMEDQRSQLDLAVRMTVVSLLATALTVVFLARHGSWLLVALVPYAAAYLAYRGSVVAAAEYGRALSVLITLNRFALYERLRLQMPATTDAERAQNADLMHFLRDGRTDGLSLTYQPPSA
;
A
#
# COMPACT_ATOMS: atom_id res chain seq x y z
N MET A 1 18.23 12.85 27.39
CA MET A 1 18.60 12.57 26.00
C MET A 1 18.01 11.25 25.49
N ALA A 2 18.24 10.10 26.16
CA ALA A 2 17.66 8.81 25.75
C ALA A 2 16.11 8.77 25.77
N GLU A 3 15.50 9.38 26.78
CA GLU A 3 14.03 9.43 26.93
C GLU A 3 13.34 10.26 25.84
N LEU A 4 13.94 11.40 25.43
CA LEU A 4 13.45 12.22 24.32
C LEU A 4 13.57 11.50 22.98
N ALA A 5 14.64 10.72 22.76
CA ALA A 5 14.80 9.91 21.56
C ALA A 5 13.78 8.76 21.49
N ALA A 6 13.49 8.12 22.63
CA ALA A 6 12.47 7.08 22.73
C ALA A 6 11.04 7.62 22.52
N VAL A 7 10.76 8.82 23.02
CA VAL A 7 9.48 9.50 22.79
C VAL A 7 9.34 9.90 21.31
N HIS A 8 10.41 10.41 20.69
CA HIS A 8 10.38 10.76 19.27
C HIS A 8 10.15 9.53 18.38
N SER A 9 10.86 8.44 18.63
CA SER A 9 10.69 7.21 17.85
C SER A 9 9.30 6.57 18.04
N GLU A 10 8.72 6.70 19.23
CA GLU A 10 7.35 6.22 19.47
C GLU A 10 6.30 7.13 18.82
N LEU A 11 6.52 8.45 18.81
CA LEU A 11 5.69 9.40 18.07
C LEU A 11 5.75 9.13 16.56
N ASP A 12 6.94 8.88 16.02
CA ASP A 12 7.13 8.53 14.61
C ASP A 12 6.43 7.20 14.29
N ARG A 13 6.56 6.18 15.15
CA ARG A 13 5.88 4.90 14.98
C ARG A 13 4.35 5.04 14.98
N ILE A 14 3.81 5.91 15.82
CA ILE A 14 2.37 6.19 15.87
C ILE A 14 1.96 6.98 14.64
N ALA A 15 2.66 8.06 14.30
CA ALA A 15 2.38 8.88 13.13
C ALA A 15 2.44 8.06 11.84
N ASP A 16 3.36 7.10 11.76
CA ASP A 16 3.52 6.22 10.61
C ASP A 16 2.35 5.25 10.41
N ALA A 17 1.55 5.01 11.45
CA ALA A 17 0.45 4.06 11.44
C ALA A 17 -0.90 4.67 11.06
N PHE A 18 -1.00 5.98 10.87
CA PHE A 18 -2.26 6.68 10.58
C PHE A 18 -2.18 7.52 9.30
N PRO A 19 -3.33 7.75 8.61
CA PRO A 19 -3.42 8.72 7.52
C PRO A 19 -3.07 10.13 7.99
N VAL A 20 -2.61 10.98 7.06
CA VAL A 20 -2.24 12.38 7.36
C VAL A 20 -3.48 13.20 7.74
N ASN A 21 -4.60 12.96 7.05
CA ASN A 21 -5.88 13.61 7.34
C ASN A 21 -6.74 12.76 8.27
N ARG A 22 -7.33 13.38 9.30
CA ARG A 22 -8.16 12.68 10.29
C ARG A 22 -9.46 12.12 9.72
N ASP A 23 -10.00 12.77 8.70
CA ASP A 23 -11.26 12.36 8.05
C ASP A 23 -11.12 11.06 7.25
N GLU A 24 -9.88 10.59 7.06
CA GLU A 24 -9.57 9.36 6.34
C GLU A 24 -9.29 8.18 7.28
N PHE A 25 -9.44 8.36 8.60
CA PHE A 25 -9.19 7.31 9.57
C PHE A 25 -10.08 6.10 9.32
N MET A 26 -9.44 4.94 9.28
CA MET A 26 -10.07 3.64 9.11
C MET A 26 -10.34 2.97 10.46
N PRO A 27 -11.33 2.06 10.55
CA PRO A 27 -11.66 1.36 11.79
C PRO A 27 -10.54 0.46 12.35
N THR A 28 -9.55 0.09 11.53
CA THR A 28 -8.48 -0.84 11.91
C THR A 28 -7.10 -0.23 11.68
N ARG A 29 -6.11 -0.66 12.47
CA ARG A 29 -4.70 -0.26 12.28
C ARG A 29 -4.19 -0.65 10.90
N LEU A 30 -4.57 -1.85 10.44
CA LEU A 30 -4.25 -2.32 9.09
C LEU A 30 -4.81 -1.35 8.03
N GLY A 31 -6.08 -1.00 8.12
CA GLY A 31 -6.71 -0.06 7.19
C GLY A 31 -6.07 1.33 7.23
N ASN A 32 -5.69 1.80 8.42
CA ASN A 32 -5.02 3.10 8.57
C ASN A 32 -3.66 3.14 7.88
N ILE A 33 -2.87 2.06 7.95
CA ILE A 33 -1.60 1.95 7.24
C ILE A 33 -1.83 1.92 5.73
N LEU A 34 -2.75 1.08 5.24
CA LEU A 34 -3.04 0.99 3.81
C LEU A 34 -3.53 2.34 3.26
N ARG A 35 -4.48 2.98 3.96
CA ARG A 35 -4.98 4.31 3.60
C ARG A 35 -3.89 5.37 3.60
N ARG A 36 -2.94 5.32 4.54
CA ARG A 36 -1.79 6.22 4.52
C ARG A 36 -1.01 6.08 3.22
N TYR A 37 -0.67 4.84 2.81
CA TYR A 37 0.10 4.61 1.58
C TYR A 37 -0.69 4.88 0.29
N GLU A 38 -2.02 4.75 0.30
CA GLU A 38 -2.87 5.20 -0.82
C GLU A 38 -2.64 6.69 -1.14
N TRP A 39 -2.34 7.51 -0.12
CA TRP A 39 -2.11 8.94 -0.29
C TRP A 39 -0.65 9.35 -0.38
N THR A 40 0.23 8.73 0.40
CA THR A 40 1.62 9.17 0.51
C THR A 40 2.46 8.67 -0.65
N VAL A 41 2.20 7.45 -1.14
CA VAL A 41 2.96 6.86 -2.24
C VAL A 41 2.70 7.64 -3.52
N GLY A 42 3.75 8.06 -4.22
CA GLY A 42 3.63 8.82 -5.47
C GLY A 42 3.24 10.29 -5.31
N SER A 43 2.86 10.75 -4.11
CA SER A 43 2.44 12.14 -3.83
C SER A 43 3.49 13.19 -4.21
N ALA A 44 4.78 12.87 -4.04
CA ALA A 44 5.89 13.74 -4.43
C ALA A 44 5.89 14.08 -5.93
N TYR A 45 5.31 13.19 -6.75
CA TYR A 45 5.25 13.30 -8.21
C TYR A 45 3.83 13.53 -8.73
N ASN A 46 2.85 13.70 -7.84
CA ASN A 46 1.42 13.76 -8.19
C ASN A 46 0.92 12.51 -8.94
N ILE A 47 1.50 11.36 -8.61
CA ILE A 47 1.12 10.05 -9.17
C ILE A 47 0.18 9.39 -8.17
N ASP A 48 -1.03 9.10 -8.62
CA ASP A 48 -1.98 8.29 -7.87
C ASP A 48 -1.58 6.81 -7.98
N PRO A 49 -1.19 6.15 -6.87
CA PRO A 49 -0.77 4.76 -6.91
C PRO A 49 -1.91 3.81 -7.33
N ILE A 50 -3.15 4.11 -6.97
CA ILE A 50 -4.31 3.25 -7.28
C ILE A 50 -4.52 3.20 -8.80
N VAL A 51 -4.33 4.34 -9.48
CA VAL A 51 -4.53 4.46 -10.92
C VAL A 51 -3.31 3.99 -11.71
N SER A 52 -2.10 4.33 -11.26
CA SER A 52 -0.86 4.15 -12.04
C SER A 52 -0.25 2.75 -11.96
N VAL A 53 -0.45 2.01 -10.86
CA VAL A 53 0.23 0.73 -10.62
C VAL A 53 0.00 -0.33 -11.71
N PRO A 54 -1.22 -0.53 -12.26
CA PRO A 54 -1.41 -1.48 -13.36
C PRO A 54 -0.57 -1.16 -14.60
N TYR A 55 -0.41 0.13 -14.91
CA TYR A 55 0.41 0.61 -16.02
C TYR A 55 1.90 0.44 -15.69
N LEU A 56 2.30 0.77 -14.46
CA LEU A 56 3.68 0.60 -14.00
C LEU A 56 4.11 -0.87 -14.05
N ILE A 57 3.31 -1.80 -13.57
CA ILE A 57 3.59 -3.25 -13.65
C ILE A 57 3.85 -3.67 -15.11
N SER A 58 3.14 -3.08 -16.07
CA SER A 58 3.27 -3.43 -17.49
C SER A 58 4.56 -2.89 -18.14
N VAL A 59 5.20 -1.89 -17.56
CA VAL A 59 6.39 -1.22 -18.12
C VAL A 59 7.66 -1.44 -17.30
N SER A 60 7.52 -1.90 -16.05
CA SER A 60 8.61 -2.07 -15.10
C SER A 60 9.46 -3.31 -15.41
N ASP A 61 10.68 -3.34 -14.87
CA ASP A 61 11.50 -4.54 -14.86
C ASP A 61 10.80 -5.67 -14.06
N PRO A 62 10.84 -6.93 -14.52
CA PRO A 62 10.29 -8.06 -13.80
C PRO A 62 10.75 -8.16 -12.33
N ALA A 63 11.99 -7.79 -12.02
CA ALA A 63 12.53 -7.85 -10.66
C ALA A 63 11.83 -6.88 -9.70
N ASP A 64 11.50 -5.67 -10.16
CA ASP A 64 10.79 -4.66 -9.36
C ASP A 64 9.34 -5.11 -9.08
N VAL A 65 8.70 -5.72 -10.08
CA VAL A 65 7.35 -6.27 -9.96
C VAL A 65 7.34 -7.46 -9.00
N GLU A 66 8.31 -8.37 -9.11
CA GLU A 66 8.44 -9.53 -8.24
C GLU A 66 8.64 -9.12 -6.78
N TYR A 67 9.47 -8.12 -6.52
CA TYR A 67 9.65 -7.58 -5.17
C TYR A 67 8.34 -7.04 -4.57
N MET A 68 7.57 -6.27 -5.35
CA MET A 68 6.27 -5.75 -4.90
C MET A 68 5.26 -6.88 -4.66
N GLU A 69 5.19 -7.86 -5.57
CA GLU A 69 4.26 -8.99 -5.48
C GLU A 69 4.60 -9.93 -4.31
N ASP A 70 5.88 -10.09 -3.96
CA ASP A 70 6.28 -10.82 -2.76
C ASP A 70 5.75 -10.13 -1.50
N GLN A 71 5.95 -8.82 -1.35
CA GLN A 71 5.42 -8.08 -0.20
C GLN A 71 3.88 -8.13 -0.12
N ARG A 72 3.22 -8.06 -1.28
CA ARG A 72 1.76 -8.23 -1.37
C ARG A 72 1.32 -9.62 -0.94
N SER A 73 2.04 -10.65 -1.36
CA SER A 73 1.75 -12.05 -1.02
C SER A 73 1.92 -12.31 0.47
N GLN A 74 2.95 -11.74 1.09
CA GLN A 74 3.16 -11.81 2.55
C GLN A 74 2.01 -11.14 3.31
N LEU A 75 1.55 -9.97 2.85
CA LEU A 75 0.39 -9.29 3.41
C LEU A 75 -0.88 -10.13 3.28
N ASP A 76 -1.19 -10.64 2.09
CA ASP A 76 -2.37 -11.47 1.83
C ASP A 76 -2.36 -12.72 2.71
N LEU A 77 -1.22 -13.40 2.82
CA LEU A 77 -1.05 -14.55 3.70
C LEU A 77 -1.33 -14.20 5.16
N ALA A 78 -0.78 -13.10 5.67
CA ALA A 78 -0.99 -12.68 7.05
C ALA A 78 -2.47 -12.37 7.33
N VAL A 79 -3.15 -11.64 6.43
CA VAL A 79 -4.58 -11.34 6.53
C VAL A 79 -5.43 -12.61 6.49
N ARG A 80 -5.14 -13.52 5.55
CA ARG A 80 -5.84 -14.82 5.46
C ARG A 80 -5.67 -15.62 6.73
N MET A 81 -4.46 -15.69 7.29
CA MET A 81 -4.20 -16.39 8.55
C MET A 81 -4.97 -15.77 9.72
N THR A 82 -5.08 -14.44 9.79
CA THR A 82 -5.93 -13.76 10.78
C THR A 82 -7.38 -14.22 10.68
N VAL A 83 -7.97 -14.15 9.49
CA VAL A 83 -9.38 -14.48 9.27
C VAL A 83 -9.66 -15.96 9.56
N VAL A 84 -8.83 -16.85 9.01
CA VAL A 84 -8.98 -18.31 9.21
C VAL A 84 -8.85 -18.66 10.70
N SER A 85 -7.89 -18.06 11.39
CA SER A 85 -7.66 -18.32 12.81
C SER A 85 -8.79 -17.75 13.68
N LEU A 86 -9.34 -16.57 13.37
CA LEU A 86 -10.52 -16.03 14.06
C LEU A 86 -11.75 -16.91 13.86
N LEU A 87 -11.97 -17.42 12.65
CA LEU A 87 -13.05 -18.37 12.36
C LEU A 87 -12.85 -19.68 13.15
N ALA A 88 -11.62 -20.19 13.20
CA ALA A 88 -11.30 -21.37 14.00
C ALA A 88 -11.55 -21.12 15.50
N THR A 89 -11.21 -19.94 16.02
CA THR A 89 -11.56 -19.54 17.40
C THR A 89 -13.06 -19.56 17.61
N ALA A 90 -13.83 -18.90 16.74
CA ALA A 90 -15.28 -18.82 16.86
C ALA A 90 -15.93 -20.22 16.85
N LEU A 91 -15.53 -21.08 15.92
CA LEU A 91 -16.00 -22.45 15.86
C LEU A 91 -15.63 -23.23 17.14
N THR A 92 -14.37 -23.12 17.59
CA THR A 92 -13.93 -23.79 18.81
C THR A 92 -14.75 -23.35 20.03
N VAL A 93 -15.01 -22.05 20.17
CA VAL A 93 -15.86 -21.52 21.24
C VAL A 93 -17.28 -22.08 21.15
N VAL A 94 -17.90 -22.08 19.96
CA VAL A 94 -19.27 -22.59 19.77
C VAL A 94 -19.38 -24.07 20.13
N PHE A 95 -18.43 -24.90 19.68
CA PHE A 95 -18.45 -26.33 19.95
C PHE A 95 -18.11 -26.68 21.40
N LEU A 96 -17.19 -25.94 22.04
CA LEU A 96 -16.69 -26.26 23.39
C LEU A 96 -17.35 -25.44 24.50
N ALA A 97 -18.32 -24.57 24.19
CA ALA A 97 -19.01 -23.71 25.16
C ALA A 97 -19.60 -24.48 26.37
N ARG A 98 -20.03 -25.74 26.17
CA ARG A 98 -20.62 -26.57 27.24
C ARG A 98 -19.60 -27.44 27.99
N HIS A 99 -18.35 -27.46 27.55
CA HIS A 99 -17.32 -28.38 28.06
C HIS A 99 -16.34 -27.72 29.05
N GLY A 100 -16.71 -26.57 29.61
CA GLY A 100 -16.02 -25.92 30.73
C GLY A 100 -14.55 -25.61 30.44
N SER A 101 -13.63 -26.36 31.06
CA SER A 101 -12.18 -26.19 30.92
C SER A 101 -11.66 -26.42 29.50
N TRP A 102 -12.36 -27.20 28.68
CA TRP A 102 -11.97 -27.42 27.28
C TRP A 102 -12.03 -26.14 26.45
N LEU A 103 -12.79 -25.12 26.88
CA LEU A 103 -12.84 -23.83 26.21
C LEU A 103 -11.46 -23.15 26.10
N LEU A 104 -10.52 -23.50 26.99
CA LEU A 104 -9.13 -23.02 26.93
C LEU A 104 -8.43 -23.39 25.62
N VAL A 105 -8.86 -24.45 24.92
CA VAL A 105 -8.32 -24.82 23.60
C VAL A 105 -8.55 -23.71 22.57
N ALA A 106 -9.61 -22.90 22.70
CA ALA A 106 -9.87 -21.76 21.82
C ALA A 106 -8.80 -20.66 21.90
N LEU A 107 -7.98 -20.64 22.97
CA LEU A 107 -6.87 -19.70 23.10
C LEU A 107 -5.78 -19.93 22.05
N VAL A 108 -5.61 -21.16 21.55
CA VAL A 108 -4.59 -21.49 20.54
C VAL A 108 -4.89 -20.78 19.21
N PRO A 109 -6.05 -20.98 18.55
CA PRO A 109 -6.37 -20.25 17.32
C PRO A 109 -6.53 -18.74 17.58
N TYR A 110 -6.93 -18.33 18.79
CA TYR A 110 -7.01 -16.91 19.12
C TYR A 110 -5.62 -16.25 19.16
N ALA A 111 -4.65 -16.91 19.78
CA ALA A 111 -3.27 -16.45 19.80
C ALA A 111 -2.69 -16.39 18.37
N ALA A 112 -2.98 -17.40 17.54
CA ALA A 112 -2.58 -17.40 16.13
C ALA A 112 -3.21 -16.22 15.37
N ALA A 113 -4.51 -15.96 15.54
CA ALA A 113 -5.19 -14.81 14.94
C ALA A 113 -4.56 -13.48 15.36
N TYR A 114 -4.27 -13.33 16.65
CA TYR A 114 -3.66 -12.12 17.19
C TYR A 114 -2.26 -11.88 16.61
N LEU A 115 -1.41 -12.91 16.57
CA LEU A 115 -0.07 -12.82 15.98
C LEU A 115 -0.14 -12.54 14.48
N ALA A 116 -1.02 -13.22 13.75
CA ALA A 116 -1.22 -13.00 12.32
C ALA A 116 -1.67 -11.56 12.03
N TYR A 117 -2.57 -11.00 12.84
CA TYR A 117 -3.01 -9.60 12.67
C TYR A 117 -1.89 -8.60 12.93
N ARG A 118 -1.05 -8.86 13.94
CA ARG A 118 0.14 -8.03 14.16
C ARG A 118 1.11 -8.15 12.99
N GLY A 119 1.27 -9.35 12.43
CA GLY A 119 2.04 -9.59 11.21
C GLY A 119 1.49 -8.84 10.00
N SER A 120 0.17 -8.83 9.79
CA SER A 120 -0.45 -8.15 8.66
C SER A 120 -0.25 -6.64 8.70
N VAL A 121 -0.27 -6.05 9.90
CA VAL A 121 0.02 -4.61 10.09
C VAL A 121 1.46 -4.28 9.67
N VAL A 122 2.43 -5.13 9.98
CA VAL A 122 3.83 -4.94 9.55
C VAL A 122 3.97 -5.17 8.04
N ALA A 123 3.41 -6.26 7.52
CA ALA A 123 3.45 -6.59 6.09
C ALA A 123 2.78 -5.51 5.23
N ALA A 124 1.73 -4.85 5.72
CA ALA A 124 1.12 -3.72 5.02
C ALA A 124 2.07 -2.52 4.88
N ALA A 125 2.92 -2.29 5.87
CA ALA A 125 3.93 -1.24 5.79
C ALA A 125 5.03 -1.58 4.77
N GLU A 126 5.50 -2.84 4.74
CA GLU A 126 6.48 -3.27 3.74
C GLU A 126 5.90 -3.23 2.32
N TYR A 127 4.65 -3.65 2.14
CA TYR A 127 3.96 -3.53 0.86
C TYR A 127 3.86 -2.06 0.39
N GLY A 128 3.50 -1.13 1.28
CA GLY A 128 3.48 0.29 0.98
C GLY A 128 4.85 0.86 0.55
N ARG A 129 5.93 0.42 1.20
CA ARG A 129 7.30 0.79 0.79
C ARG A 129 7.66 0.21 -0.58
N ALA A 130 7.34 -1.06 -0.83
CA ALA A 130 7.58 -1.68 -2.12
C ALA A 130 6.83 -0.95 -3.25
N LEU A 131 5.61 -0.49 -2.99
CA LEU A 131 4.86 0.35 -3.93
C LEU A 131 5.56 1.68 -4.21
N SER A 132 6.12 2.31 -3.18
CA SER A 132 6.92 3.53 -3.32
C SER A 132 8.17 3.31 -4.15
N VAL A 133 8.85 2.17 -3.99
CA VAL A 133 10.01 1.79 -4.79
C VAL A 133 9.59 1.59 -6.25
N LEU A 134 8.55 0.81 -6.50
CA LEU A 134 8.02 0.54 -7.84
C LEU A 134 7.73 1.85 -8.60
N ILE A 135 6.98 2.76 -7.99
CA ILE A 135 6.63 4.06 -8.61
C ILE A 135 7.87 4.91 -8.82
N THR A 136 8.72 5.05 -7.80
CA THR A 136 9.88 5.95 -7.88
C THR A 136 10.85 5.50 -8.96
N LEU A 137 11.11 4.19 -9.10
CA LEU A 137 12.05 3.67 -10.07
C LEU A 137 11.48 3.64 -11.50
N ASN A 138 10.19 3.32 -11.66
CA ASN A 138 9.63 2.99 -12.98
C ASN A 138 8.77 4.11 -13.61
N ARG A 139 8.54 5.24 -12.92
CA ARG A 139 7.73 6.34 -13.48
C ARG A 139 8.24 6.88 -14.82
N PHE A 140 9.56 6.92 -15.02
CA PHE A 140 10.11 7.40 -16.30
C PHE A 140 9.95 6.38 -17.43
N ALA A 141 9.99 5.08 -17.13
CA ALA A 141 9.68 4.03 -18.11
C ALA A 141 8.23 4.13 -18.59
N LEU A 142 7.31 4.53 -17.71
CA LEU A 142 5.93 4.83 -18.08
C LEU A 142 5.84 5.97 -19.09
N TYR A 143 6.54 7.09 -18.85
CA TYR A 143 6.55 8.22 -19.79
C TYR A 143 7.10 7.83 -21.15
N GLU A 144 8.20 7.07 -21.18
CA GLU A 144 8.81 6.59 -22.42
C GLU A 144 7.84 5.71 -23.23
N ARG A 145 7.17 4.77 -22.55
CA ARG A 145 6.20 3.86 -23.18
C ARG A 145 4.96 4.58 -23.69
N LEU A 146 4.52 5.62 -22.98
CA LEU A 146 3.42 6.49 -23.40
C LEU A 146 3.86 7.57 -24.40
N ARG A 147 5.15 7.63 -24.76
CA ARG A 147 5.73 8.65 -25.64
C ARG A 147 5.52 10.08 -25.15
N LEU A 148 5.46 10.27 -23.85
CA LEU A 148 5.35 11.59 -23.23
C LEU A 148 6.71 12.30 -23.26
N GLN A 149 6.68 13.63 -23.31
CA GLN A 149 7.89 14.42 -23.08
C GLN A 149 8.42 14.21 -21.67
N MET A 150 9.74 14.00 -21.52
CA MET A 150 10.37 13.84 -20.22
C MET A 150 10.34 15.18 -19.44
N PRO A 151 9.84 15.20 -18.20
CA PRO A 151 9.81 16.43 -17.42
C PRO A 151 11.23 16.86 -17.04
N ALA A 152 11.54 18.15 -17.20
CA ALA A 152 12.85 18.71 -16.87
C ALA A 152 13.02 19.02 -15.36
N THR A 153 11.91 19.15 -14.63
CA THR A 153 11.88 19.47 -13.20
C THR A 153 10.77 18.71 -12.51
N THR A 154 10.87 18.55 -11.19
CA THR A 154 9.81 17.91 -10.38
C THR A 154 8.49 18.67 -10.48
N ASP A 155 8.50 20.01 -10.55
CA ASP A 155 7.26 20.79 -10.69
C ASP A 155 6.59 20.56 -12.05
N ALA A 156 7.39 20.45 -13.13
CA ALA A 156 6.89 20.08 -14.45
C ALA A 156 6.33 18.65 -14.45
N GLU A 157 7.00 17.71 -13.77
CA GLU A 157 6.54 16.33 -13.59
C GLU A 157 5.19 16.30 -12.86
N ARG A 158 5.03 17.05 -11.77
CA ARG A 158 3.77 17.10 -11.01
C ARG A 158 2.61 17.67 -11.81
N ALA A 159 2.86 18.70 -12.62
CA ALA A 159 1.86 19.29 -13.50
C ALA A 159 1.43 18.31 -14.60
N GLN A 160 2.40 17.71 -15.30
CA GLN A 160 2.15 16.70 -16.32
C GLN A 160 1.41 15.48 -15.75
N ASN A 161 1.74 15.06 -14.52
CA ASN A 161 1.11 13.93 -13.88
C ASN A 161 -0.32 14.22 -13.40
N ALA A 162 -0.66 15.48 -13.09
CA ALA A 162 -2.06 15.85 -12.81
C ALA A 162 -2.95 15.47 -13.99
N ASP A 163 -2.53 15.87 -15.19
CA ASP A 163 -3.23 15.58 -16.44
C ASP A 163 -3.19 14.09 -16.78
N LEU A 164 -2.03 13.46 -16.61
CA LEU A 164 -1.86 12.02 -16.87
C LEU A 164 -2.77 11.18 -15.97
N MET A 165 -2.89 11.49 -14.67
CA MET A 165 -3.73 10.71 -13.76
C MET A 165 -5.22 10.82 -14.13
N HIS A 166 -5.68 11.99 -14.59
CA HIS A 166 -7.04 12.14 -15.12
C HIS A 166 -7.25 11.28 -16.37
N PHE A 167 -6.29 11.28 -17.30
CA PHE A 167 -6.33 10.45 -18.49
C PHE A 167 -6.36 8.95 -18.16
N LEU A 168 -5.47 8.48 -17.29
CA LEU A 168 -5.39 7.05 -16.93
C LEU A 168 -6.64 6.57 -16.17
N ARG A 169 -7.30 7.44 -15.40
CA ARG A 169 -8.49 7.11 -14.62
C ARG A 169 -9.75 7.00 -15.48
N ASP A 170 -10.01 8.02 -16.30
CA ASP A 170 -11.31 8.17 -16.98
C ASP A 170 -11.23 7.97 -18.50
N GLY A 171 -10.03 7.85 -19.08
CA GLY A 171 -9.82 7.79 -20.52
C GLY A 171 -10.23 9.07 -21.28
N ARG A 172 -10.60 10.13 -20.55
CA ARG A 172 -11.00 11.42 -21.12
C ARG A 172 -9.77 12.23 -21.48
N THR A 173 -9.86 12.96 -22.59
CA THR A 173 -8.84 13.91 -23.05
C THR A 173 -9.37 15.35 -23.13
N ASP A 174 -10.63 15.57 -22.75
CA ASP A 174 -11.27 16.89 -22.82
C ASP A 174 -10.57 17.88 -21.88
N GLY A 175 -9.84 18.84 -22.45
CA GLY A 175 -9.04 19.82 -21.70
C GLY A 175 -7.62 19.36 -21.31
N LEU A 176 -7.21 18.16 -21.71
CA LEU A 176 -5.90 17.57 -21.40
C LEU A 176 -4.96 17.72 -22.60
N SER A 177 -3.93 18.54 -22.48
CA SER A 177 -2.89 18.69 -23.51
C SER A 177 -1.67 17.84 -23.16
N LEU A 178 -1.75 16.53 -23.38
CA LEU A 178 -0.59 15.64 -23.27
C LEU A 178 0.34 15.84 -24.47
N THR A 179 1.53 16.39 -24.25
CA THR A 179 2.53 16.59 -25.30
C THR A 179 3.34 15.31 -25.51
N TYR A 180 3.20 14.72 -26.70
CA TYR A 180 3.93 13.52 -27.09
C TYR A 180 5.20 13.89 -27.86
N GLN A 181 6.26 13.09 -27.68
CA GLN A 181 7.46 13.19 -28.50
C GLN A 181 7.26 12.37 -29.80
N PRO A 182 7.39 13.00 -30.99
CA PRO A 182 7.29 12.27 -32.25
C PRO A 182 8.47 11.30 -32.41
N PRO A 183 8.31 10.19 -33.16
CA PRO A 183 9.42 9.32 -33.49
C PRO A 183 10.50 10.12 -34.23
N SER A 184 11.76 10.01 -33.79
CA SER A 184 12.89 10.56 -34.53
C SER A 184 13.01 9.79 -35.85
N ALA A 185 12.89 10.50 -36.98
CA ALA A 185 13.08 9.96 -38.32
C ALA A 185 14.50 9.44 -38.55
#